data_AF-A0A4R4JDZ8-F1
#
_entry.id   AF-A0A4R4JDZ8-F1
#
_cell.length_a   1.000
_cell.length_b   1.000
_cell.length_c   1.000
_cell.angle_alpha   90.00
_cell.angle_beta   90.00
_cell.angle_gamma   90.00
#
_symmetry.space_group_name_H-M   'P 1'
#
loop_
_entity.id
_entity.type
_entity.pdbx_description
1 polymer ?
#
loop_
_entity_poly.entity_id
_entity_poly.type
_entity_poly.pdbx_seq_one_letter_code
_entity_poly.pdbx_strand_id
1 'polypeptide(L)'
;MNSIKKITIIPLIILFTLLTGCTSWEKPGATKYERDRDYTECKAFGYSQLPSDWTSEIVHSFETKHFSCKDKDKKEDKSCNHYVTVPKTEVKRWDKNESSRSWIISSCMYRKGWYEKTRYWF
;
A
#
# COMPACT_ATOMS: atom_id res chain seq x y z
N MET A 1 -37.61 -1.51 1.31
CA MET A 1 -36.26 -2.01 1.66
C MET A 1 -35.09 -1.17 1.12
N ASN A 2 -35.30 -0.01 0.48
CA ASN A 2 -34.22 0.81 -0.10
C ASN A 2 -33.77 2.01 0.76
N SER A 3 -34.60 2.51 1.69
CA SER A 3 -34.20 3.64 2.56
C SER A 3 -33.30 3.23 3.73
N ILE A 4 -33.51 2.06 4.33
CA ILE A 4 -32.71 1.57 5.47
C ILE A 4 -31.24 1.35 5.06
N LYS A 5 -30.98 0.89 3.83
CA LYS A 5 -29.63 0.76 3.27
C LYS A 5 -28.93 2.11 3.04
N LYS A 6 -29.67 3.18 2.70
CA LYS A 6 -29.07 4.51 2.48
C LYS A 6 -28.66 5.20 3.80
N ILE A 7 -29.41 4.97 4.88
CA ILE A 7 -29.17 5.60 6.19
C ILE A 7 -27.92 5.04 6.87
N THR A 8 -27.55 3.78 6.64
CA THR A 8 -26.33 3.16 7.19
C THR A 8 -25.06 3.43 6.38
N ILE A 9 -25.17 3.77 5.10
CA ILE A 9 -24.01 4.05 4.23
C ILE A 9 -23.39 5.42 4.52
N ILE A 10 -24.20 6.43 4.83
CA ILE A 10 -23.74 7.80 5.13
C ILE A 10 -22.80 7.86 6.35
N PRO A 11 -23.14 7.30 7.54
CA PRO A 11 -22.24 7.32 8.68
C PRO A 11 -20.97 6.50 8.45
N LEU A 12 -21.04 5.45 7.62
CA LEU A 12 -19.86 4.65 7.25
C LEU A 12 -18.88 5.45 6.39
N ILE A 13 -19.38 6.23 5.42
CA ILE A 13 -18.54 7.09 4.57
C ILE A 13 -17.87 8.20 5.40
N ILE A 14 -18.60 8.79 6.35
CA ILE A 14 -18.05 9.80 7.27
C ILE A 14 -16.95 9.18 8.15
N LEU A 15 -17.12 7.95 8.62
CA LEU A 15 -16.08 7.24 9.38
C LEU A 15 -14.82 6.96 8.54
N PHE A 16 -14.97 6.66 7.25
CA PHE A 16 -13.83 6.44 6.36
C PHE A 16 -13.05 7.73 6.03
N THR A 17 -13.74 8.87 5.91
CA THR A 17 -13.05 10.15 5.66
C THR A 17 -12.30 10.64 6.90
N LEU A 18 -12.80 10.31 8.11
CA LEU A 18 -12.16 10.54 9.42
C LEU A 18 -10.80 9.87 9.59
N LEU A 19 -10.53 8.78 8.85
CA LEU A 19 -9.31 7.99 8.99
C LEU A 19 -8.21 8.39 8.00
N THR A 20 -8.44 9.40 7.17
CA THR A 20 -7.42 9.85 6.20
C THR A 20 -6.44 10.81 6.87
N GLY A 21 -5.21 10.36 7.07
CA GLY A 21 -4.09 11.16 7.54
C GLY A 21 -3.03 11.28 6.44
N CYS A 22 -2.49 12.48 6.25
CA CYS A 22 -1.33 12.70 5.39
C CYS A 22 -0.11 13.00 6.27
N THR A 23 0.92 12.15 6.20
CA THR A 23 2.19 12.37 6.89
C THR A 23 3.15 13.12 5.97
N SER A 24 3.64 14.27 6.41
CA SER A 24 4.61 15.08 5.68
C SER A 24 5.81 15.45 6.55
N TRP A 25 6.95 15.68 5.89
CA TRP A 25 8.11 16.32 6.52
C TRP A 25 7.86 17.82 6.65
N GLU A 26 7.96 18.33 7.88
CA GLU A 26 7.75 19.74 8.23
C GLU A 26 8.99 20.33 8.91
N LYS A 27 9.22 21.62 8.67
CA LYS A 27 10.25 22.42 9.33
C LYS A 27 9.76 23.88 9.35
N PRO A 28 9.70 24.56 10.51
CA PRO A 28 9.21 25.93 10.60
C PRO A 28 9.99 26.87 9.68
N GLY A 29 9.27 27.66 8.89
CA GLY A 29 9.86 28.62 7.95
C GLY A 29 10.47 28.02 6.69
N ALA A 30 10.49 26.69 6.53
CA ALA A 30 11.04 26.04 5.35
C ALA A 30 10.03 25.98 4.20
N THR A 31 10.53 26.17 3.00
CA THR A 31 9.78 26.05 1.75
C THR A 31 9.67 24.58 1.30
N LYS A 32 8.71 24.31 0.43
CA LYS A 32 8.60 22.99 -0.25
C LYS A 32 9.87 22.64 -1.03
N TYR A 33 10.51 23.64 -1.65
CA TYR A 33 11.74 23.43 -2.42
C TYR A 33 12.88 22.94 -1.51
N GLU A 34 13.07 23.56 -0.35
CA GLU A 34 14.08 23.14 0.63
C GLU A 34 13.82 21.72 1.13
N ARG A 35 12.54 21.38 1.38
CA ARG A 35 12.15 20.02 1.73
C ARG A 35 12.56 19.00 0.67
N ASP A 36 12.21 19.26 -0.59
CA ASP A 36 12.43 18.31 -1.68
C ASP A 36 13.93 18.17 -1.98
N ARG A 37 14.70 19.26 -1.87
CA ARG A 37 16.17 19.25 -1.95
C ARG A 37 16.78 18.38 -0.85
N ASP A 38 16.46 18.67 0.41
CA ASP A 38 17.02 17.98 1.57
C ASP A 38 16.62 16.49 1.57
N TYR A 39 15.37 16.19 1.22
CA TYR A 39 14.90 14.81 1.09
C TYR A 39 15.62 14.05 -0.02
N THR A 40 15.90 14.68 -1.15
CA THR A 40 16.66 14.07 -2.25
C THR A 40 18.10 13.78 -1.83
N GLU A 41 18.74 14.70 -1.11
CA GLU A 41 20.07 14.49 -0.56
C GLU A 41 20.10 13.32 0.44
N CYS A 42 19.14 13.28 1.37
CA CYS A 42 19.01 12.18 2.33
C CYS A 42 18.71 10.84 1.65
N LYS A 43 17.92 10.85 0.57
CA LYS A 43 17.68 9.67 -0.26
C LYS A 43 18.96 9.17 -0.92
N ALA A 44 19.72 10.05 -1.57
CA ALA A 44 21.01 9.70 -2.16
C ALA A 44 21.97 9.10 -1.13
N PHE A 45 22.05 9.70 0.06
CA PHE A 45 22.84 9.18 1.18
C PHE A 45 22.35 7.81 1.69
N GLY A 46 21.04 7.60 1.78
CA GLY A 46 20.47 6.31 2.15
C GLY A 46 20.82 5.20 1.16
N TYR A 47 20.74 5.49 -0.15
CA TYR A 47 21.10 4.52 -1.20
C TYR A 47 22.61 4.30 -1.33
N SER A 48 23.45 5.27 -0.97
CA SER A 48 24.91 5.05 -0.96
C SER A 48 25.36 4.16 0.19
N GLN A 49 24.72 4.25 1.36
CA GLN A 49 25.00 3.37 2.49
C GLN A 49 24.35 1.99 2.34
N LEU A 50 23.11 1.95 1.89
CA LEU A 50 22.34 0.72 1.70
C LEU A 50 21.77 0.67 0.27
N PRO A 51 22.56 0.24 -0.72
CA PRO A 51 22.08 0.00 -2.07
C PRO A 51 20.90 -0.97 -2.08
N SER A 52 20.11 -0.95 -3.15
CA SER A 52 19.02 -1.92 -3.32
C SER A 52 19.58 -3.33 -3.43
N ASP A 53 19.10 -4.22 -2.55
CA ASP A 53 19.42 -5.64 -2.54
C ASP A 53 18.13 -6.43 -2.82
N TRP A 54 17.88 -6.65 -4.11
CA TRP A 54 16.70 -7.36 -4.57
C TRP A 54 16.84 -8.86 -4.32
N THR A 55 15.92 -9.39 -3.53
CA THR A 55 15.80 -10.83 -3.30
C THR A 55 14.43 -11.32 -3.72
N SER A 56 14.32 -12.61 -3.96
CA SER A 56 13.04 -13.23 -4.27
C SER A 56 12.89 -14.60 -3.61
N GLU A 57 11.65 -14.95 -3.32
CA GLU A 57 11.26 -16.26 -2.80
C GLU A 57 10.13 -16.82 -3.67
N ILE A 58 10.22 -18.11 -3.97
CA ILE A 58 9.14 -18.85 -4.61
C ILE A 58 8.19 -19.27 -3.50
N VAL A 59 6.98 -18.72 -3.51
CA VAL A 59 5.93 -19.05 -2.55
C VAL A 59 4.94 -19.97 -3.23
N HIS A 60 4.84 -21.18 -2.70
CA HIS A 60 3.77 -22.11 -3.06
C HIS A 60 2.57 -21.82 -2.17
N SER A 61 1.44 -21.54 -2.81
CA SER A 61 0.15 -21.36 -2.15
C SER A 61 -0.92 -22.13 -2.92
N PHE A 62 -2.17 -21.98 -2.48
CA PHE A 62 -3.31 -22.56 -3.18
C PHE A 62 -4.28 -21.44 -3.51
N GLU A 63 -4.86 -21.49 -4.71
CA GLU A 63 -5.94 -20.59 -5.07
C GLU A 63 -7.18 -21.39 -5.45
N THR A 64 -8.34 -20.91 -5.00
CA THR A 64 -9.62 -21.50 -5.38
C THR A 64 -10.08 -20.85 -6.68
N LYS A 65 -10.12 -21.62 -7.76
CA LYS A 65 -10.66 -21.18 -9.04
C LYS A 65 -12.13 -21.57 -9.15
N HIS A 66 -12.95 -20.60 -9.54
CA HIS A 66 -14.34 -20.83 -9.92
C HIS A 66 -14.39 -21.20 -11.40
N PHE A 67 -14.92 -22.38 -11.70
CA PHE A 67 -15.19 -22.80 -13.07
C PHE A 67 -16.68 -22.69 -13.31
N SER A 68 -17.07 -21.66 -14.06
CA SER A 68 -18.46 -21.49 -14.51
C SER A 68 -18.67 -22.27 -15.80
N CYS A 69 -19.74 -23.06 -15.84
CA CYS A 69 -20.23 -23.68 -17.05
C CYS A 69 -21.36 -22.82 -17.65
N LYS A 70 -21.52 -22.92 -18.96
CA LYS A 70 -22.64 -22.29 -19.67
C LYS A 70 -23.59 -23.38 -20.15
N ASP A 71 -24.89 -23.12 -20.05
CA ASP A 71 -25.90 -23.97 -20.66
C ASP A 71 -25.86 -23.87 -22.21
N LYS A 72 -26.72 -24.64 -22.88
CA LYS A 72 -26.83 -24.64 -24.34
C LYS A 72 -27.23 -23.26 -24.91
N ASP A 73 -27.84 -22.40 -24.09
CA ASP A 73 -28.24 -21.04 -24.43
C ASP A 73 -27.17 -19.99 -24.05
N LYS A 74 -25.96 -20.44 -23.70
CA LYS A 74 -24.82 -19.62 -23.26
C LYS A 74 -25.07 -18.81 -21.98
N LYS A 75 -26.13 -19.12 -21.22
CA LYS A 75 -26.39 -18.52 -19.91
C LYS A 75 -25.58 -19.27 -18.85
N GLU A 76 -25.27 -18.58 -17.76
CA GLU A 76 -24.54 -19.19 -16.64
C GLU A 76 -25.41 -20.27 -15.99
N ASP A 77 -24.94 -21.52 -16.04
CA ASP A 77 -25.62 -22.65 -15.41
C ASP A 77 -25.05 -22.85 -14.01
N LYS A 78 -25.81 -22.43 -13.00
CA LYS A 78 -25.40 -22.56 -11.60
C LYS A 78 -25.28 -24.01 -11.12
N SER A 79 -25.85 -24.98 -11.84
CA SER A 79 -25.89 -26.38 -11.42
C SER A 79 -24.55 -27.13 -11.61
N CYS A 80 -23.68 -26.67 -12.51
CA CYS A 80 -22.35 -27.25 -12.74
C CYS A 80 -21.18 -26.32 -12.36
N ASN A 81 -21.48 -25.18 -11.73
CA ASN A 81 -20.46 -24.33 -11.12
C ASN A 81 -19.74 -25.12 -10.03
N HIS A 82 -18.42 -25.18 -10.12
CA HIS A 82 -17.61 -25.86 -9.13
C HIS A 82 -16.34 -25.05 -8.82
N TYR A 83 -15.87 -25.24 -7.60
CA TYR A 83 -14.67 -24.61 -7.09
C TYR A 83 -13.59 -25.66 -6.98
N VAL A 84 -12.43 -25.39 -7.57
CA VAL A 84 -11.27 -26.28 -7.49
C VAL A 84 -10.12 -25.50 -6.86
N THR A 85 -9.57 -26.07 -5.80
CA THR A 85 -8.33 -25.57 -5.19
C THR A 85 -7.15 -26.11 -6.01
N VAL A 86 -6.41 -25.20 -6.64
CA VAL A 86 -5.25 -25.55 -7.47
C VAL A 86 -3.97 -25.00 -6.84
N PRO A 87 -2.83 -25.69 -6.99
CA PRO A 87 -1.56 -25.15 -6.56
C PRO A 87 -1.23 -23.89 -7.36
N LYS A 88 -0.78 -22.86 -6.65
CA LYS A 88 -0.31 -21.60 -7.20
C LYS A 88 1.14 -21.41 -6.81
N THR A 89 1.95 -20.99 -7.78
CA THR A 89 3.34 -20.62 -7.52
C THR A 89 3.47 -19.14 -7.85
N GLU A 90 3.85 -18.35 -6.85
CA GLU A 90 4.10 -16.92 -7.00
C GLU A 90 5.56 -16.62 -6.65
N VAL A 91 6.16 -15.65 -7.35
CA VAL A 91 7.48 -15.14 -7.00
C VAL A 91 7.29 -13.84 -6.25
N LYS A 92 7.57 -13.85 -4.94
CA LYS A 92 7.62 -12.62 -4.15
C LYS A 92 9.02 -12.02 -4.30
N ARG A 93 9.11 -10.75 -4.67
CA ARG A 93 10.37 -10.00 -4.78
C ARG A 93 10.30 -8.78 -3.86
N TRP A 94 11.37 -8.54 -3.11
CA TRP A 94 11.50 -7.38 -2.23
C TRP A 94 12.95 -6.91 -2.14
N ASP A 95 13.14 -5.65 -1.74
CA ASP A 95 14.45 -5.11 -1.45
C ASP A 95 14.74 -5.31 0.05
N LYS A 96 15.70 -6.17 0.37
CA LYS A 96 16.08 -6.50 1.76
C LYS A 96 16.44 -5.26 2.57
N ASN A 97 17.01 -4.26 1.89
CA ASN A 97 17.53 -3.06 2.52
C ASN A 97 16.50 -1.94 2.61
N GLU A 98 15.29 -2.10 2.06
CA GLU A 98 14.29 -1.03 1.99
C GLU A 98 13.96 -0.43 3.36
N SER A 99 13.67 -1.28 4.34
CA SER A 99 13.31 -0.82 5.69
C SER A 99 14.49 -0.16 6.40
N SER A 100 15.68 -0.76 6.37
CA SER A 100 16.86 -0.14 6.99
C SER A 100 17.25 1.16 6.31
N ARG A 101 17.13 1.24 4.98
CA ARG A 101 17.40 2.46 4.22
C ARG A 101 16.41 3.56 4.54
N SER A 102 15.12 3.26 4.74
CA SER A 102 14.15 4.28 5.12
C SER A 102 14.50 4.92 6.47
N TRP A 103 14.99 4.13 7.45
CA TRP A 103 15.50 4.67 8.72
C TRP A 103 16.69 5.61 8.55
N ILE A 104 17.63 5.28 7.65
CA ILE A 104 18.77 6.17 7.35
C ILE A 104 18.28 7.50 6.75
N ILE A 105 17.32 7.44 5.81
CA ILE A 105 16.72 8.62 5.19
C ILE A 105 16.02 9.47 6.25
N SER A 106 15.19 8.87 7.10
CA SER A 106 14.49 9.58 8.18
C SER A 106 15.46 10.19 9.19
N SER A 107 16.50 9.45 9.60
CA SER A 107 17.54 9.96 10.50
C SER A 107 18.26 11.19 9.90
N CYS A 108 18.58 11.15 8.61
CA CYS A 108 19.15 12.29 7.89
C CYS A 108 18.20 13.50 7.88
N MET A 109 16.91 13.28 7.63
CA MET A 109 15.89 14.34 7.68
C MET A 109 15.79 14.97 9.07
N TYR A 110 15.74 14.15 10.13
CA TYR A 110 15.75 14.63 11.52
C TYR A 110 16.99 15.46 11.85
N ARG A 111 18.17 15.04 11.42
CA ARG A 111 19.42 15.79 11.60
C ARG A 111 19.41 17.14 10.89
N LYS A 112 18.69 17.26 9.78
CA LYS A 112 18.47 18.53 9.05
C LYS A 112 17.36 19.39 9.68
N GLY A 113 16.76 18.94 10.78
CA GLY A 113 15.72 19.65 11.53
C GLY A 113 14.31 19.47 10.97
N TRP A 114 14.10 18.48 10.09
CA TRP A 114 12.77 18.09 9.65
C TRP A 114 12.14 17.12 10.64
N TYR A 115 10.82 17.13 10.77
CA TYR A 115 10.08 16.12 11.53
C TYR A 115 8.84 15.68 10.76
N GLU A 116 8.43 14.43 10.99
CA GLU A 116 7.18 13.93 10.44
C GLU A 116 6.00 14.52 11.22
N LYS A 117 5.03 15.08 10.50
CA LYS A 117 3.76 15.52 11.06
C LYS A 117 2.63 14.86 10.28
N THR A 118 1.85 14.05 10.98
CA THR A 118 0.59 13.52 10.45
C THR A 118 -0.49 14.58 10.62
N ARG A 119 -1.04 15.07 9.51
CA ARG A 119 -2.23 15.92 9.51
C ARG A 119 -3.43 15.03 9.19
N TYR A 120 -4.32 14.90 10.16
CA TYR A 120 -5.63 14.31 9.94
C TYR A 120 -6.55 15.35 9.30
N TRP A 121 -7.59 14.91 8.60
CA TRP A 121 -8.61 15.80 8.03
C TRP A 121 -9.50 16.50 9.09
N PHE A 122 -9.18 16.36 10.39
CA PHE A 122 -9.95 16.82 11.54
C PHE A 122 -9.03 17.44 12.59
#